data_AF-A0A1M3I9U0-F1
#
_entry.id   AF-A0A1M3I9U0-F1
#
_cell.length_a   1.000
_cell.length_b   1.000
_cell.length_c   1.000
_cell.angle_alpha   90.00
_cell.angle_beta   90.00
_cell.angle_gamma   90.00
#
_symmetry.space_group_name_H-M   'P 1'
#
loop_
_entity.id
_entity.type
_entity.pdbx_description
1 polymer ?
#
loop_
_entity_poly.entity_id
_entity_poly.type
_entity_poly.pdbx_seq_one_letter_code
_entity_poly.pdbx_strand_id
1 'polypeptide(L)'
;MEIKDFAILAPVPLEHLQSGVDIAQKSGFVAFGSRKWELFRQVDELRSGARVPVLIYPSHEDVPAKDSFIVSWVGWYVGSEESGNGKHSQSMAHRPLTTGQYASDNRGYWAVFWHVRDLRELPAAQRLPISAIQTVKGGWLKSAPPRGPELVAMPSTLELPL
;
A
#
# COMPACT_ATOMS: atom_id res chain seq x y z
N MET A 1 -0.40 12.44 -15.42
CA MET A 1 -1.81 12.62 -15.04
C MET A 1 -2.02 11.94 -13.68
N GLU A 2 -2.80 12.55 -12.80
CA GLU A 2 -3.10 12.04 -11.45
C GLU A 2 -4.61 11.86 -11.32
N ILE A 3 -5.04 10.78 -10.67
CA ILE A 3 -6.43 10.67 -10.20
C ILE A 3 -6.42 10.96 -8.69
N LYS A 4 -7.26 11.90 -8.27
CA LYS A 4 -7.42 12.30 -6.86
C LYS A 4 -8.81 12.01 -6.31
N ASP A 5 -9.63 11.28 -7.04
CA ASP A 5 -10.99 10.92 -6.59
C ASP A 5 -10.96 9.73 -5.61
N PHE A 6 -9.95 8.87 -5.75
CA PHE A 6 -9.77 7.68 -4.93
C PHE A 6 -8.31 7.45 -4.57
N ALA A 7 -8.09 6.63 -3.54
CA ALA A 7 -6.78 6.18 -3.08
C ALA A 7 -6.81 4.69 -2.72
N ILE A 8 -5.64 4.11 -2.49
CA ILE A 8 -5.49 2.78 -1.88
C ILE A 8 -5.19 2.97 -0.40
N LEU A 9 -5.96 2.36 0.48
CA LEU A 9 -5.59 2.19 1.89
C LEU A 9 -4.96 0.81 2.07
N ALA A 10 -3.76 0.72 2.66
CA ALA A 10 -3.08 -0.56 2.86
C ALA A 10 -2.41 -0.68 4.25
N PRO A 11 -2.50 -1.85 4.90
CA PRO A 11 -1.59 -2.24 5.97
C PRO A 11 -0.24 -2.66 5.39
N VAL A 12 0.86 -2.17 5.99
CA VAL A 12 2.22 -2.66 5.71
C VAL A 12 3.01 -2.72 7.02
N PRO A 13 3.80 -3.78 7.30
CA PRO A 13 4.68 -3.83 8.46
C PRO A 13 5.64 -2.63 8.52
N LEU A 14 5.84 -2.06 9.71
CA LEU A 14 6.66 -0.84 9.87
C LEU A 14 8.09 -1.02 9.35
N GLU A 15 8.71 -2.16 9.63
CA GLU A 15 10.06 -2.50 9.18
C GLU A 15 10.17 -2.57 7.64
N HIS A 16 9.10 -3.00 6.96
CA HIS A 16 9.04 -3.02 5.49
C HIS A 16 8.88 -1.61 4.92
N LEU A 17 8.18 -0.72 5.62
CA LEU A 17 8.07 0.69 5.24
C LEU A 17 9.42 1.39 5.37
N GLN A 18 10.07 1.22 6.53
CA GLN A 18 11.37 1.83 6.83
C GLN A 18 12.45 1.39 5.84
N SER A 19 12.57 0.07 5.59
CA SER A 19 13.54 -0.43 4.60
C SER A 19 13.10 -0.20 3.15
N GLY A 20 11.80 -0.02 2.90
CA GLY A 20 11.24 0.25 1.59
C GLY A 20 11.53 1.66 1.07
N VAL A 21 11.73 2.65 1.96
CA VAL A 21 12.10 4.02 1.56
C VAL A 21 13.37 4.03 0.72
N ASP A 22 14.41 3.34 1.19
CA ASP A 22 15.71 3.25 0.49
C ASP A 22 15.57 2.62 -0.90
N ILE A 23 14.72 1.60 -1.02
CA ILE A 23 14.45 0.92 -2.28
C ILE A 23 13.70 1.84 -3.24
N ALA A 24 12.65 2.52 -2.77
CA ALA A 24 11.88 3.46 -3.58
C ALA A 24 12.75 4.61 -4.11
N GLN A 25 13.66 5.13 -3.28
CA GLN A 25 14.58 6.20 -3.67
C GLN A 25 15.64 5.75 -4.69
N LYS A 26 16.24 4.56 -4.50
CA LYS A 26 17.33 4.06 -5.36
C LYS A 26 16.84 3.49 -6.68
N SER A 27 15.73 2.76 -6.64
CA SER A 27 15.24 1.95 -7.77
C SER A 27 13.99 2.55 -8.42
N GLY A 28 13.51 3.69 -7.93
CA GLY A 28 12.35 4.42 -8.45
C GLY A 28 11.00 3.96 -7.86
N PHE A 29 10.91 2.73 -7.33
CA PHE A 29 9.75 2.21 -6.60
C PHE A 29 10.14 1.05 -5.68
N VAL A 30 9.32 0.83 -4.65
CA VAL A 30 9.32 -0.38 -3.81
C VAL A 30 8.07 -1.23 -4.11
N ALA A 31 8.22 -2.55 -4.05
CA ALA A 31 7.20 -3.54 -4.32
C ALA A 31 6.76 -4.27 -3.05
N PHE A 32 5.47 -4.20 -2.75
CA PHE A 32 4.87 -4.91 -1.62
C PHE A 32 4.01 -6.06 -2.11
N GLY A 33 4.01 -7.19 -1.39
CA GLY A 33 3.19 -8.35 -1.74
C GLY A 33 1.74 -8.19 -1.28
N SER A 34 0.80 -8.74 -2.05
CA SER A 34 -0.60 -8.88 -1.64
C SER A 34 -1.23 -10.14 -2.25
N ARG A 35 -2.33 -10.59 -1.66
CA ARG A 35 -3.19 -11.65 -2.21
C ARG A 35 -4.36 -11.10 -3.04
N LYS A 36 -4.61 -9.79 -2.98
CA LYS A 36 -5.79 -9.14 -3.60
C LYS A 36 -5.49 -8.67 -5.02
N TRP A 37 -5.12 -9.58 -5.91
CA TRP A 37 -4.75 -9.24 -7.29
C TRP A 37 -5.90 -8.59 -8.07
N GLU A 38 -7.15 -8.97 -7.79
CA GLU A 38 -8.35 -8.40 -8.42
C GLU A 38 -8.50 -6.91 -8.13
N LEU A 39 -8.17 -6.48 -6.90
CA LEU A 39 -8.19 -5.06 -6.53
C LEU A 39 -7.21 -4.27 -7.39
N PHE A 40 -6.01 -4.78 -7.59
CA PHE A 40 -4.99 -4.05 -8.35
C PHE A 40 -5.32 -4.01 -9.85
N ARG A 41 -5.91 -5.07 -10.41
CA ARG A 41 -6.48 -5.00 -11.78
C ARG A 41 -7.55 -3.91 -11.89
N GLN A 42 -8.49 -3.86 -10.94
CA GLN A 42 -9.52 -2.81 -10.91
C GLN A 42 -8.90 -1.42 -10.81
N VAL A 43 -7.90 -1.21 -9.95
CA VAL A 43 -7.21 0.07 -9.82
C VAL A 43 -6.46 0.43 -11.10
N ASP A 44 -5.81 -0.52 -11.75
CA ASP A 44 -5.10 -0.31 -13.02
C ASP A 44 -6.06 0.11 -14.15
N GLU A 45 -7.25 -0.49 -14.23
CA GLU A 45 -8.32 -0.07 -15.13
C GLU A 45 -8.78 1.37 -14.83
N LEU A 46 -9.12 1.65 -13.57
CA LEU A 46 -9.62 2.97 -13.16
C LEU A 46 -8.58 4.08 -13.37
N ARG A 47 -7.31 3.81 -13.09
CA ARG A 47 -6.26 4.83 -13.19
C ARG A 47 -5.86 5.16 -14.61
N SER A 48 -6.11 4.27 -15.57
CA SER A 48 -5.76 4.46 -16.98
C SER A 48 -4.32 4.98 -17.17
N GLY A 49 -3.37 4.37 -16.46
CA GLY A 49 -1.94 4.76 -16.47
C GLY A 49 -1.55 5.94 -15.56
N ALA A 50 -2.50 6.66 -14.95
CA ALA A 50 -2.21 7.68 -13.93
C ALA A 50 -1.62 7.08 -12.65
N ARG A 51 -0.96 7.91 -11.84
CA ARG A 51 -0.57 7.55 -10.47
C ARG A 51 -1.76 7.71 -9.53
N VAL A 52 -1.86 6.81 -8.55
CA VAL A 52 -2.94 6.78 -7.55
C VAL A 52 -2.33 6.96 -6.15
N PRO A 53 -2.90 7.79 -5.27
CA PRO A 53 -2.41 7.93 -3.91
C PRO A 53 -2.49 6.60 -3.14
N VAL A 54 -1.49 6.32 -2.32
CA VAL A 54 -1.52 5.24 -1.34
C VAL A 54 -1.42 5.84 0.04
N LEU A 55 -2.37 5.45 0.90
CA LEU A 55 -2.42 5.74 2.32
C LEU A 55 -2.04 4.46 3.06
N ILE A 56 -1.02 4.53 3.90
CA ILE A 56 -0.47 3.35 4.57
C ILE A 56 -0.50 3.56 6.08
N TYR A 57 -0.99 2.56 6.79
CA TYR A 57 -0.89 2.47 8.24
C TYR A 57 0.05 1.31 8.61
N PRO A 58 0.96 1.50 9.58
CA PRO A 58 1.84 0.43 10.04
C PRO A 58 1.03 -0.70 10.69
N SER A 59 1.15 -1.92 10.14
CA SER A 59 0.54 -3.12 10.71
C SER A 59 1.53 -3.94 11.52
N HIS A 60 1.01 -4.82 12.37
CA HIS A 60 1.78 -5.84 13.07
C HIS A 60 1.13 -7.19 12.80
N GLU A 61 1.95 -8.24 12.64
CA GLU A 61 1.43 -9.60 12.64
C GLU A 61 0.67 -9.83 13.97
N ASP A 62 -0.45 -10.57 13.90
CA ASP A 62 -1.31 -10.94 15.03
C ASP A 62 -2.11 -9.83 15.72
N VAL A 63 -1.98 -8.57 15.31
CA VAL A 63 -2.84 -7.49 15.83
C VAL A 63 -4.01 -7.24 14.87
N PRO A 64 -5.27 -7.47 15.31
CA PRO A 64 -6.43 -7.13 14.49
C PRO A 64 -6.42 -5.64 14.12
N ALA A 65 -6.67 -5.33 12.86
CA ALA A 65 -6.80 -3.95 12.39
C ALA A 65 -7.91 -3.22 13.18
N LYS A 66 -7.63 -1.99 13.61
CA LYS A 66 -8.57 -1.12 14.34
C LYS A 66 -8.74 0.19 13.57
N ASP A 67 -9.95 0.75 13.62
CA ASP A 67 -10.25 2.03 12.96
C ASP A 67 -9.48 3.21 13.59
N SER A 68 -9.00 3.04 14.83
CA SER A 68 -8.08 3.94 15.52
C SER A 68 -6.62 3.87 15.04
N PHE A 69 -6.27 2.91 14.17
CA PHE A 69 -4.93 2.88 13.59
C PHE A 69 -4.69 4.11 12.72
N ILE A 70 -3.46 4.60 12.77
CA ILE A 70 -3.09 5.88 12.18
C ILE A 70 -2.44 5.64 10.82
N VAL A 71 -3.01 6.26 9.78
CA VAL A 71 -2.30 6.45 8.53
C VAL A 71 -1.18 7.45 8.77
N SER A 72 0.05 6.94 8.69
CA SER A 72 1.26 7.72 8.92
C SER A 72 2.25 7.64 7.77
N TRP A 73 1.90 6.96 6.68
CA TRP A 73 2.75 6.79 5.51
C TRP A 73 1.95 7.03 4.23
N VAL A 74 2.63 7.58 3.22
CA VAL A 74 2.05 7.81 1.90
C VAL A 74 3.02 7.47 0.79
N GLY A 75 2.48 7.26 -0.41
CA GLY A 75 3.23 7.14 -1.64
C GLY A 75 2.31 7.16 -2.85
N TRP A 76 2.86 6.83 -4.01
CA TRP A 76 2.14 6.78 -5.27
C TRP A 76 2.15 5.38 -5.84
N TYR A 77 0.98 4.77 -5.96
CA TYR A 77 0.79 3.53 -6.71
C TYR A 77 0.96 3.83 -8.20
N VAL A 78 1.84 3.07 -8.85
CA VAL A 78 2.17 3.26 -10.27
C VAL A 78 1.92 2.03 -11.14
N GLY A 79 1.53 0.92 -10.53
CA GLY A 79 1.25 -0.33 -11.21
C GLY A 79 1.49 -1.53 -10.32
N SER A 80 1.17 -2.69 -10.86
CA SER A 80 1.38 -3.96 -10.21
C SER A 80 1.83 -5.01 -11.21
N GLU A 81 2.42 -6.08 -10.70
CA GLU A 81 2.68 -7.29 -11.46
C GLU A 81 2.10 -8.50 -10.73
N GLU A 82 1.40 -9.35 -11.48
CA GLU A 82 1.01 -10.65 -10.97
C GLU A 82 2.22 -11.55 -10.82
N SER A 83 2.27 -12.28 -9.72
CA SER A 83 3.45 -13.07 -9.39
C SER A 83 3.39 -14.46 -10.03
N GLY A 84 4.45 -14.85 -10.72
CA GLY A 84 4.70 -16.26 -11.03
C GLY A 84 5.26 -16.99 -9.80
N ASN A 85 4.53 -17.96 -9.26
CA ASN A 85 4.92 -18.72 -8.06
C ASN A 85 5.19 -17.86 -6.80
N GLY A 86 4.44 -16.76 -6.65
CA GLY A 86 4.50 -15.87 -5.49
C GLY A 86 5.82 -15.12 -5.31
N LYS A 87 6.55 -14.91 -6.41
CA LYS A 87 7.78 -14.11 -6.48
C LYS A 87 7.61 -12.92 -7.42
N HIS A 88 8.29 -11.84 -7.09
CA HIS A 88 8.42 -10.68 -7.97
C HIS A 88 9.34 -11.05 -9.15
N SER A 89 9.07 -10.56 -10.35
CA SER A 89 9.82 -10.84 -11.58
C SER A 89 11.30 -10.51 -11.44
N GLN A 90 11.59 -9.38 -10.78
CA GLN A 90 12.92 -8.90 -10.42
C GLN A 90 13.43 -9.36 -9.04
N SER A 91 12.89 -10.49 -8.53
CA SER A 91 13.30 -11.11 -7.27
C SER A 91 13.26 -10.13 -6.08
N MET A 92 14.40 -9.79 -5.48
CA MET A 92 14.48 -8.93 -4.28
C MET A 92 14.88 -7.49 -4.60
N ALA A 93 15.18 -7.15 -5.86
CA ALA A 93 15.73 -5.83 -6.21
C ALA A 93 14.82 -4.66 -5.86
N HIS A 94 13.50 -4.90 -5.88
CA HIS A 94 12.47 -3.91 -5.55
C HIS A 94 11.71 -4.23 -4.27
N ARG A 95 12.08 -5.28 -3.52
CA ARG A 95 11.37 -5.65 -2.30
C ARG A 95 12.04 -5.03 -1.08
N PRO A 96 11.29 -4.69 0.00
CA PRO A 96 11.91 -4.24 1.25
C PRO A 96 12.92 -5.29 1.75
N LEU A 97 14.12 -4.86 2.15
CA LEU A 97 15.21 -5.76 2.52
C LEU A 97 14.84 -6.71 3.66
N THR A 98 14.00 -6.24 4.59
CA THR A 98 13.50 -7.02 5.73
C THR A 98 12.66 -8.21 5.31
N THR A 99 12.01 -8.17 4.13
CA THR A 99 11.26 -9.32 3.62
C THR A 99 12.16 -10.53 3.36
N GLY A 100 13.47 -10.34 3.13
CA GLY A 100 14.43 -11.43 3.01
C GLY A 100 14.72 -12.17 4.33
N GLN A 101 14.36 -11.59 5.47
CA GLN A 101 14.65 -12.14 6.80
C GLN A 101 13.61 -13.19 7.22
N TYR A 102 12.39 -13.11 6.69
CA TYR A 102 11.30 -13.99 7.07
C TYR A 102 10.94 -14.96 5.94
N ALA A 103 10.96 -16.25 6.24
CA ALA A 103 10.56 -17.28 5.29
C ALA A 103 9.08 -17.14 4.89
N SER A 104 8.19 -16.67 5.77
CA SER A 104 6.78 -16.33 5.47
C SER A 104 6.64 -15.42 4.25
N ASP A 105 7.44 -14.36 4.19
CA ASP A 105 7.33 -13.36 3.12
C ASP A 105 7.85 -13.83 1.77
N ASN A 106 8.52 -15.00 1.73
CA ASN A 106 9.11 -15.57 0.52
C ASN A 106 8.56 -16.97 0.17
N ARG A 107 7.58 -17.47 0.93
CA ARG A 107 6.99 -18.81 0.75
C ARG A 107 6.05 -18.95 -0.46
N GLY A 108 5.91 -17.90 -1.27
CA GLY A 108 5.17 -17.96 -2.53
C GLY A 108 3.66 -17.75 -2.40
N TYR A 109 3.19 -17.11 -1.32
CA TYR A 109 1.76 -16.85 -1.09
C TYR A 109 1.23 -15.56 -1.71
N TRP A 110 2.10 -14.75 -2.30
CA TRP A 110 1.69 -13.51 -2.94
C TRP A 110 1.05 -13.83 -4.29
N ALA A 111 -0.02 -13.12 -4.64
CA ALA A 111 -0.64 -13.21 -5.95
C ALA A 111 -0.21 -12.04 -6.85
N VAL A 112 0.15 -10.92 -6.22
CA VAL A 112 0.52 -9.66 -6.88
C VAL A 112 1.57 -8.94 -6.06
N PHE A 113 2.45 -8.23 -6.75
CA PHE A 113 3.31 -7.22 -6.17
C PHE A 113 2.92 -5.84 -6.70
N TRP A 114 2.60 -4.93 -5.78
CA TRP A 114 2.16 -3.59 -6.11
C TRP A 114 3.27 -2.58 -5.84
N HIS A 115 3.43 -1.63 -6.76
CA HIS A 115 4.58 -0.74 -6.83
C HIS A 115 4.25 0.65 -6.29
N VAL A 116 5.04 1.10 -5.34
CA VAL A 116 4.90 2.40 -4.67
C VAL A 116 6.13 3.26 -4.93
N ARG A 117 5.92 4.45 -5.49
CA ARG A 117 6.93 5.50 -5.61
C ARG A 117 6.81 6.49 -4.46
N ASP A 118 7.90 7.21 -4.21
CA ASP A 118 7.94 8.36 -3.30
C ASP A 118 7.43 8.05 -1.88
N LEU A 119 7.62 6.78 -1.45
CA LEU A 119 7.23 6.30 -0.14
C LEU A 119 7.88 7.16 0.95
N ARG A 120 7.05 7.71 1.83
CA ARG A 120 7.51 8.58 2.92
C ARG A 120 6.54 8.58 4.09
N GLU A 121 7.07 8.93 5.25
CA GLU A 121 6.25 9.16 6.43
C GLU A 121 5.54 10.52 6.34
N LEU A 122 4.29 10.58 6.80
CA LEU A 122 3.52 11.81 6.93
C LEU A 122 4.00 12.63 8.13
N PRO A 123 4.08 13.97 7.98
CA PRO A 123 4.19 14.88 9.12
C PRO A 123 3.08 14.61 10.13
N ALA A 124 3.36 14.74 11.43
CA ALA A 124 2.39 14.46 12.49
C ALA A 124 1.06 15.20 12.30
N ALA A 125 1.10 16.44 11.78
CA ALA A 125 -0.08 17.27 11.52
C ALA A 125 -1.00 16.74 10.40
N GLN A 126 -0.50 15.87 9.52
CA GLN A 126 -1.26 15.30 8.40
C GLN A 126 -1.71 13.85 8.65
N ARG A 127 -1.33 13.27 9.79
CA ARG A 127 -1.71 11.90 10.14
C ARG A 127 -3.19 11.87 10.52
N LEU A 128 -3.89 10.83 10.09
CA LEU A 128 -5.31 10.65 10.41
C LEU A 128 -5.60 9.19 10.78
N PRO A 129 -6.58 8.94 11.66
CA PRO A 129 -7.04 7.59 11.92
C PRO A 129 -7.79 7.03 10.70
N ILE A 130 -7.79 5.71 10.54
CA ILE A 130 -8.57 5.02 9.50
C ILE A 130 -10.07 5.38 9.61
N SER A 131 -10.59 5.63 10.80
CA SER A 131 -11.98 6.05 11.04
C SER A 131 -12.35 7.37 10.35
N ALA A 132 -11.38 8.21 10.02
CA ALA A 132 -11.59 9.46 9.28
C ALA A 132 -11.58 9.26 7.74
N ILE A 133 -11.29 8.05 7.26
CA ILE A 133 -11.23 7.73 5.83
C ILE A 133 -12.58 7.20 5.35
N GLN A 134 -13.09 7.79 4.28
CA GLN A 134 -14.33 7.34 3.67
C GLN A 134 -14.09 6.14 2.74
N THR A 135 -14.78 5.05 3.03
CA THR A 135 -14.83 3.86 2.16
C THR A 135 -15.66 4.13 0.89
N VAL A 136 -15.39 3.38 -0.18
CA VAL A 136 -16.22 3.41 -1.40
C VAL A 136 -17.50 2.55 -1.23
N LYS A 137 -18.46 2.69 -2.15
CA LYS A 137 -19.66 1.83 -2.15
C LYS A 137 -19.24 0.36 -2.29
N GLY A 138 -19.60 -0.47 -1.30
CA GLY A 138 -19.21 -1.88 -1.25
C GLY A 138 -17.83 -2.16 -0.65
N GLY A 139 -17.13 -1.14 -0.15
CA GLY A 139 -15.90 -1.30 0.63
C GLY A 139 -16.16 -1.76 2.07
N TRP A 140 -15.16 -1.61 2.95
CA TRP A 140 -15.22 -2.18 4.30
C TRP A 140 -16.29 -1.56 5.22
N LEU A 141 -16.75 -2.34 6.19
CA LEU A 141 -17.64 -1.89 7.26
C LEU A 141 -16.85 -1.11 8.31
N LYS A 142 -17.31 0.06 8.77
CA LYS A 142 -16.56 0.94 9.69
C LYS A 142 -15.96 0.26 10.94
N SER A 143 -16.57 -0.81 11.45
CA SER A 143 -16.09 -1.58 12.61
C SER A 143 -15.07 -2.70 12.28
N ALA A 144 -14.76 -2.89 10.99
CA ALA A 144 -13.90 -3.95 10.48
C ALA A 144 -12.97 -3.37 9.39
N PRO A 145 -11.95 -2.58 9.76
CA PRO A 145 -11.00 -2.02 8.82
C PRO A 145 -10.24 -3.12 8.04
N PRO A 146 -9.78 -2.80 6.81
CA PRO A 146 -9.32 -3.81 5.87
C PRO A 146 -7.97 -4.40 6.29
N ARG A 147 -7.84 -5.73 6.30
CA ARG A 147 -6.59 -6.45 6.61
C ARG A 147 -5.61 -6.56 5.44
N GLY A 148 -5.95 -5.93 4.32
CA GLY A 148 -5.13 -5.85 3.13
C GLY A 148 -5.46 -4.56 2.37
N PRO A 149 -4.85 -4.35 1.20
CA PRO A 149 -5.15 -3.18 0.37
C PRO A 149 -6.64 -3.07 0.04
N GLU A 150 -7.16 -1.84 -0.03
CA GLU A 150 -8.57 -1.55 -0.26
C GLU A 150 -8.74 -0.18 -0.95
N LEU A 151 -9.79 -0.03 -1.76
CA LEU A 151 -10.12 1.22 -2.43
C LEU A 151 -10.86 2.17 -1.48
N VAL A 152 -10.45 3.44 -1.43
CA VAL A 152 -11.07 4.49 -0.60
C VAL A 152 -11.30 5.77 -1.39
N ALA A 153 -12.17 6.63 -0.89
CA ALA A 153 -12.20 8.01 -1.33
C ALA A 153 -10.94 8.74 -0.84
N MET A 154 -10.42 9.66 -1.66
CA MET A 154 -9.28 10.49 -1.27
C MET A 154 -9.67 11.42 -0.11
N PRO A 155 -8.94 11.41 1.03
CA PRO A 155 -9.19 12.36 2.11
C PRO A 155 -8.89 13.80 1.65
N SER A 156 -9.87 14.69 1.79
CA SER A 156 -9.74 16.11 1.39
C SER A 156 -8.72 16.89 2.21
N THR A 157 -8.35 16.38 3.40
CA THR A 157 -7.43 17.02 4.35
C THR A 157 -5.97 16.63 4.13
N LEU A 158 -5.68 15.69 3.24
CA LEU A 158 -4.34 15.15 3.06
C LEU A 158 -3.66 15.78 1.85
N GLU A 159 -2.54 16.45 2.10
CA GLU A 159 -1.68 17.00 1.05
C GLU A 159 -0.71 15.92 0.59
N LEU A 160 -0.83 15.53 -0.67
CA LEU A 160 0.08 14.57 -1.27
C LEU A 160 1.32 15.27 -1.82
N PRO A 161 2.49 14.64 -1.70
CA PRO A 161 3.70 15.17 -2.31
C PRO A 161 3.58 15.14 -3.84
N LEU A 162 3.94 16.24 -4.48
CA LEU A 162 4.05 16.35 -5.94
C LEU A 162 5.13 15.41 -6.49
#